data_AF-A0A966QW63-F1
#
_entry.id   AF-A0A966QW63-F1
#
_cell.length_a   1.000
_cell.length_b   1.000
_cell.length_c   1.000
_cell.angle_alpha   90.00
_cell.angle_beta   90.00
_cell.angle_gamma   90.00
#
_symmetry.space_group_name_H-M   'P 1'
#
loop_
_entity.id
_entity.type
_entity.pdbx_description
1 polymer ?
#
loop_
_entity_poly.entity_id
_entity_poly.type
_entity_poly.pdbx_seq_one_letter_code
_entity_poly.pdbx_strand_id
1 'polypeptide(L)'
;MATKVNKYTPSMVARIQEVAALNGGLDLVLSNTLAEEPEFVKAGVTGRGVVAKARTMGLPYRKVERLTKTGEPVVRKDEIVQAIEASLGLEGLDTLAKADKRALADLAAAIKNLTPVMA
;
A
#
# COMPACT_ATOMS: atom_id res chain seq x y z
N MET A 1 14.83 -25.74 26.80
CA MET A 1 14.68 -25.18 25.44
C MET A 1 13.19 -25.23 25.11
N ALA A 2 12.54 -24.09 24.86
CA ALA A 2 11.11 -24.07 24.56
C ALA A 2 10.89 -24.54 23.11
N THR A 3 10.29 -25.71 22.94
CA THR A 3 9.94 -26.27 21.64
C THR A 3 8.91 -25.35 20.99
N LYS A 4 9.30 -24.65 19.92
CA LYS A 4 8.43 -23.72 19.20
C LYS A 4 7.38 -24.54 18.44
N VAL A 5 6.19 -24.72 19.04
CA VAL A 5 5.08 -25.43 18.40
C VAL A 5 4.70 -24.67 17.13
N ASN A 6 4.90 -25.31 15.97
CA ASN A 6 4.55 -24.72 14.68
C ASN A 6 3.03 -24.78 14.50
N LYS A 7 2.39 -23.61 14.47
CA LYS A 7 0.94 -23.47 14.29
C LYS A 7 0.46 -23.76 12.86
N TYR A 8 1.38 -23.88 11.90
CA TYR A 8 1.07 -24.10 10.49
C TYR A 8 1.23 -25.56 10.12
N THR A 9 0.16 -26.18 9.67
CA THR A 9 0.18 -27.50 9.04
C THR A 9 0.74 -27.41 7.61
N PRO A 10 1.18 -28.54 7.02
CA PRO A 10 1.57 -28.57 5.61
C PRO A 10 0.45 -28.12 4.66
N SER A 11 -0.82 -28.44 4.96
CA SER A 11 -1.99 -28.01 4.17
C SER A 11 -2.11 -26.49 4.15
N MET A 12 -2.01 -25.84 5.31
CA MET A 12 -2.05 -24.37 5.42
C MET A 12 -0.92 -23.71 4.64
N VAL A 13 0.28 -24.29 4.67
CA VAL A 13 1.43 -23.77 3.91
C VAL A 13 1.19 -23.88 2.41
N ALA A 14 0.73 -25.04 1.93
CA ALA A 14 0.39 -25.24 0.53
C ALA A 14 -0.69 -24.25 0.07
N ARG A 15 -1.70 -24.02 0.91
CA ARG A 15 -2.78 -23.06 0.63
C ARG A 15 -2.27 -21.61 0.51
N ILE A 16 -1.39 -21.19 1.42
CA ILE A 16 -0.73 -19.87 1.34
C ILE A 16 0.05 -19.71 0.03
N GLN A 17 0.78 -20.76 -0.38
CA GLN A 17 1.58 -20.75 -1.62
C GLN A 17 0.70 -20.69 -2.86
N GLU A 18 -0.39 -21.46 -2.90
CA GLU A 18 -1.36 -21.46 -3.99
C GLU A 18 -1.97 -20.07 -4.20
N VAL A 19 -2.48 -19.45 -3.13
CA VAL A 19 -3.06 -18.10 -3.22
C VAL A 19 -2.02 -17.06 -3.64
N ALA A 20 -0.79 -17.16 -3.13
CA ALA A 20 0.29 -16.28 -3.55
C ALA A 20 0.64 -16.46 -5.03
N ALA A 21 0.67 -17.69 -5.54
CA ALA A 21 0.97 -17.99 -6.94
C ALA A 21 -0.11 -17.46 -7.89
N LEU A 22 -1.39 -17.65 -7.55
CA LEU A 22 -2.52 -17.17 -8.35
C LEU A 22 -2.58 -15.64 -8.46
N ASN A 23 -2.19 -14.93 -7.40
CA ASN A 23 -2.27 -13.47 -7.34
C ASN A 23 -0.94 -12.78 -7.64
N GLY A 24 0.14 -13.53 -7.90
CA GLY A 24 1.50 -13.00 -8.05
C GLY A 24 2.04 -12.30 -6.80
N GLY A 25 1.60 -12.75 -5.63
CA GLY A 25 1.91 -12.24 -4.30
C GLY A 25 0.73 -12.23 -3.35
N LEU A 26 1.02 -12.03 -2.07
CA LEU A 26 0.01 -11.85 -1.02
C LEU A 26 -0.12 -10.38 -0.65
N ASP A 27 -1.33 -9.94 -0.33
CA ASP A 27 -1.59 -8.68 0.34
C ASP A 27 -2.27 -8.93 1.70
N LEU A 28 -2.55 -7.86 2.44
CA LEU A 28 -3.21 -7.98 3.74
C LEU A 28 -4.66 -8.47 3.62
N VAL A 29 -5.35 -8.19 2.51
CA VAL A 29 -6.76 -8.55 2.30
C VAL A 29 -6.86 -10.06 2.09
N LEU A 30 -6.11 -10.60 1.12
CA LEU A 30 -5.99 -12.03 0.86
C LEU A 30 -5.51 -12.79 2.10
N SER A 31 -4.58 -12.22 2.86
CA SER A 31 -4.10 -12.83 4.10
C SER A 31 -5.19 -12.87 5.19
N ASN A 32 -6.05 -11.86 5.27
CA ASN A 32 -7.20 -11.87 6.17
C ASN A 32 -8.25 -12.90 5.72
N THR A 33 -8.55 -12.98 4.42
CA THR A 33 -9.46 -14.00 3.86
C THR A 33 -8.96 -15.42 4.15
N LEU A 34 -7.67 -15.69 3.98
CA LEU A 34 -7.06 -16.97 4.36
C LEU A 34 -7.20 -17.26 5.86
N ALA A 35 -7.04 -16.24 6.71
CA ALA A 35 -7.16 -16.39 8.15
C ALA A 35 -8.59 -16.71 8.64
N GLU A 36 -9.61 -16.43 7.81
CA GLU A 36 -11.00 -16.79 8.07
C GLU A 36 -11.32 -18.25 7.70
N GLU A 37 -10.44 -18.94 6.96
CA GLU A 37 -10.64 -20.35 6.62
C GLU A 37 -10.60 -21.24 7.89
N PRO A 38 -11.42 -22.31 7.97
CA PRO A 38 -11.58 -23.09 9.21
C PRO A 38 -10.28 -23.66 9.80
N GLU A 39 -9.31 -24.04 8.97
CA GLU A 39 -8.00 -24.54 9.43
C GLU A 39 -7.20 -23.46 10.15
N PHE A 40 -7.22 -22.22 9.64
CA PHE A 40 -6.49 -21.09 10.19
C PHE A 40 -7.15 -20.55 11.46
N VAL A 41 -8.48 -20.49 11.50
CA VAL A 41 -9.24 -20.11 12.70
C VAL A 41 -8.98 -21.08 13.85
N LYS A 42 -9.02 -22.41 13.59
CA LYS A 42 -8.74 -23.44 14.60
C LYS A 42 -7.32 -23.34 15.16
N ALA A 43 -6.34 -22.99 14.32
CA ALA A 43 -4.95 -22.78 14.72
C ALA A 43 -4.69 -21.42 15.40
N GLY A 44 -5.70 -20.54 15.48
CA GLY A 44 -5.56 -19.18 16.02
C GLY A 44 -4.62 -18.30 15.20
N VAL A 45 -4.58 -18.52 13.88
CA VAL A 45 -3.74 -17.75 12.96
C VAL A 45 -4.51 -16.52 12.47
N THR A 46 -3.94 -15.34 12.66
CA THR A 46 -4.49 -14.08 12.14
C THR A 46 -3.91 -13.77 10.77
N GLY A 47 -4.55 -12.88 10.00
CA GLY A 47 -4.01 -12.46 8.69
C GLY A 47 -2.60 -11.87 8.78
N ARG A 48 -2.27 -11.14 9.85
CA ARG A 48 -0.88 -10.70 10.12
C ARG A 48 0.08 -11.87 10.34
N GLY A 49 -0.39 -12.94 10.97
CA GLY A 49 0.35 -14.19 11.10
C GLY A 49 0.62 -14.83 9.74
N VAL A 50 -0.41 -14.92 8.88
CA VAL A 50 -0.27 -15.41 7.50
C VAL A 50 0.78 -14.60 6.74
N VAL A 51 0.74 -13.27 6.81
CA VAL A 51 1.77 -12.39 6.20
C VAL A 51 3.17 -12.71 6.75
N ALA A 52 3.32 -12.86 8.07
CA ALA A 52 4.62 -13.19 8.68
C ALA A 52 5.14 -14.55 8.20
N LYS A 53 4.26 -15.55 8.07
CA LYS A 53 4.63 -16.86 7.55
C LYS A 53 5.00 -16.80 6.07
N ALA A 54 4.22 -16.10 5.25
CA ALA A 54 4.51 -15.88 3.83
C ALA A 54 5.88 -15.21 3.62
N ARG A 55 6.21 -14.18 4.42
CA ARG A 55 7.53 -13.53 4.41
C ARG A 55 8.66 -14.47 4.80
N THR A 56 8.43 -15.34 5.80
CA THR A 56 9.42 -16.35 6.20
C THR A 56 9.67 -17.38 5.08
N MET A 57 8.67 -17.63 4.23
CA MET A 57 8.76 -18.53 3.08
C MET A 57 9.29 -17.85 1.81
N GLY A 58 9.60 -16.56 1.86
CA GLY A 58 10.11 -15.80 0.71
C GLY A 58 9.04 -15.46 -0.35
N LEU A 59 7.76 -15.53 0.00
CA LEU A 59 6.69 -15.20 -0.96
C LEU A 59 6.59 -13.68 -1.19
N PRO A 60 6.28 -13.23 -2.41
CA PRO A 60 6.13 -11.81 -2.73
C PRO A 60 4.96 -11.20 -1.96
N TYR A 61 5.15 -9.99 -1.43
CA TYR A 61 4.12 -9.26 -0.68
C TYR A 61 3.80 -7.93 -1.36
N ARG A 62 2.52 -7.73 -1.70
CA ARG A 62 2.00 -6.49 -2.28
C ARG A 62 1.40 -5.63 -1.17
N LYS A 63 1.97 -4.46 -0.95
CA LYS A 63 1.43 -3.50 0.01
C LYS A 63 0.19 -2.86 -0.61
N VAL A 64 -0.93 -2.87 0.12
CA VAL A 64 -2.17 -2.22 -0.31
C VAL A 64 -1.91 -0.72 -0.53
N GLU A 65 -2.16 -0.24 -1.74
CA GLU A 65 -2.09 1.18 -2.06
C GLU A 65 -3.26 1.91 -1.41
N ARG A 66 -2.99 3.04 -0.75
CA ARG A 66 -4.04 3.83 -0.11
C ARG A 66 -4.65 4.76 -1.15
N LEU A 67 -5.87 4.44 -1.56
CA LEU A 67 -6.67 5.25 -2.45
C LEU A 67 -7.65 6.13 -1.64
N THR A 68 -8.02 7.27 -2.21
CA THR A 68 -9.11 8.13 -1.72
C THR A 68 -10.47 7.47 -2.01
N LYS A 69 -11.56 8.06 -1.48
CA LYS A 69 -12.92 7.59 -1.76
C LYS A 69 -13.28 7.61 -3.26
N THR A 70 -12.58 8.43 -4.05
CA THR A 70 -12.74 8.55 -5.50
C THR A 70 -11.82 7.62 -6.28
N GLY A 71 -11.00 6.80 -5.61
CA GLY A 71 -10.06 5.87 -6.25
C GLY A 71 -8.72 6.49 -6.65
N GLU A 72 -8.48 7.76 -6.34
CA GLU A 72 -7.23 8.45 -6.65
C GLU A 72 -6.16 8.17 -5.57
N PRO A 73 -4.86 8.20 -5.90
CA PRO A 73 -3.80 8.10 -4.90
C PRO A 73 -3.94 9.17 -3.81
N VAL A 74 -3.74 8.80 -2.55
CA VAL A 74 -3.74 9.77 -1.45
C VAL A 74 -2.45 10.61 -1.52
N VAL A 75 -2.52 11.78 -2.17
CA VAL A 75 -1.43 12.77 -2.20
C VAL A 75 -1.57 13.74 -1.02
N ARG A 76 -0.48 14.08 -0.34
CA ARG A 76 -0.48 15.08 0.75
C ARG A 76 -0.43 16.50 0.19
N LYS A 77 -0.88 17.49 0.97
CA LYS A 77 -0.80 18.90 0.53
C LYS A 77 0.65 19.33 0.30
N ASP A 78 1.56 18.94 1.18
CA ASP A 78 2.99 19.25 1.07
C ASP A 78 3.60 18.67 -0.22
N GLU A 79 3.20 17.46 -0.61
CA GLU A 79 3.62 16.83 -1.87
C GLU A 79 3.07 17.58 -3.09
N ILE A 80 1.84 18.12 -3.02
CA ILE A 80 1.29 18.96 -4.09
C ILE A 80 2.07 20.28 -4.19
N VAL A 81 2.42 20.91 -3.06
CA VAL A 81 3.20 22.14 -3.03
C VAL A 81 4.59 21.91 -3.62
N GLN A 82 5.27 20.83 -3.23
CA GLN A 82 6.58 20.46 -3.80
C GLN A 82 6.50 20.22 -5.31
N ALA A 83 5.42 19.60 -5.80
CA ALA A 83 5.23 19.42 -7.24
C ALA A 83 5.04 20.77 -7.96
N ILE A 84 4.36 21.73 -7.33
CA ILE A 84 4.17 23.10 -7.85
C ILE A 84 5.50 23.84 -7.87
N GLU A 85 6.25 23.82 -6.77
CA GLU A 85 7.60 24.39 -6.64
C GLU A 85 8.53 23.87 -7.73
N ALA A 86 8.60 22.54 -7.89
CA ALA A 86 9.39 21.90 -8.93
C ALA A 86 8.95 22.29 -10.36
N SER A 87 7.64 22.47 -10.58
CA SER A 87 7.11 22.85 -11.89
C SER A 87 7.38 24.32 -12.24
N LEU A 88 7.50 25.20 -11.24
CA LEU A 88 7.73 26.63 -11.40
C LEU A 88 9.21 27.04 -11.23
N GLY A 89 10.07 26.13 -10.76
CA GLY A 89 11.45 26.45 -10.40
C GLY A 89 11.55 27.42 -9.20
N LEU A 90 10.58 27.36 -8.28
CA LEU A 90 10.51 28.20 -7.09
C LEU A 90 10.73 27.35 -5.83
N GLU A 91 11.17 27.98 -4.75
CA GLU A 91 11.29 27.36 -3.42
C GLU A 91 10.61 28.26 -2.37
N GLY A 92 10.16 27.67 -1.25
CA GLY A 92 9.68 28.41 -0.08
C GLY A 92 8.17 28.72 -0.13
N LEU A 93 7.40 27.95 -0.89
CA LEU A 93 5.95 28.04 -0.96
C LEU A 93 5.23 27.24 0.14
N ASP A 94 5.90 26.93 1.25
CA ASP A 94 5.37 26.14 2.38
C ASP A 94 4.00 26.64 2.89
N THR A 95 3.78 27.96 2.81
CA THR A 95 2.52 28.57 3.23
C THR A 95 1.33 28.16 2.35
N LEU A 96 1.55 27.72 1.11
CA LEU A 96 0.51 27.17 0.23
C LEU A 96 -0.09 25.88 0.79
N ALA A 97 0.61 25.12 1.63
CA ALA A 97 0.07 23.92 2.26
C ALA A 97 -1.15 24.22 3.17
N LYS A 98 -1.33 25.48 3.57
CA LYS A 98 -2.52 25.95 4.32
C LYS A 98 -3.77 26.10 3.45
N ALA A 99 -3.62 26.20 2.13
CA ALA A 99 -4.75 26.32 1.21
C ALA A 99 -5.60 25.05 1.17
N ASP A 100 -6.80 25.15 0.58
CA ASP A 100 -7.65 23.97 0.37
C ASP A 100 -7.00 22.95 -0.56
N LYS A 101 -7.20 21.66 -0.30
CA LYS A 101 -6.55 20.58 -1.07
C LYS A 101 -7.01 20.59 -2.54
N ARG A 102 -8.29 20.88 -2.79
CA ARG A 102 -8.84 20.94 -4.15
C ARG A 102 -8.24 22.09 -4.92
N ALA A 103 -8.16 23.27 -4.30
CA ALA A 103 -7.53 24.44 -4.89
C ALA A 103 -6.05 24.18 -5.26
N LEU A 104 -5.29 23.51 -4.40
CA LEU A 104 -3.91 23.11 -4.69
C LEU A 104 -3.81 22.12 -5.85
N ALA A 105 -4.72 21.15 -5.92
CA ALA A 105 -4.77 20.18 -7.01
C ALA A 105 -5.12 20.84 -8.35
N ASP A 106 -6.11 21.73 -8.35
CA ASP A 106 -6.51 22.50 -9.54
C ASP A 106 -5.37 23.40 -10.02
N LEU A 107 -4.65 24.05 -9.11
CA LEU A 107 -3.47 24.86 -9.42
C LEU A 107 -2.34 24.01 -10.02
N ALA A 108 -2.01 22.87 -9.40
CA ALA A 108 -0.99 21.96 -9.93
C ALA A 108 -1.37 21.43 -11.32
N ALA A 109 -2.65 21.12 -11.56
CA ALA A 109 -3.14 20.71 -12.86
C ALA A 109 -3.04 21.85 -13.90
N ALA A 110 -3.41 23.07 -13.51
CA ALA A 110 -3.27 24.25 -14.37
C ALA A 110 -1.81 24.50 -14.76
N ILE A 111 -0.87 24.42 -13.81
CA ILE A 111 0.57 24.59 -14.08
C ILE A 111 1.11 23.52 -15.03
N LYS A 112 0.73 22.25 -14.84
CA LYS A 112 1.09 21.17 -15.78
C LYS A 112 0.59 21.43 -17.20
N ASN A 113 -0.58 22.05 -17.33
CA ASN A 113 -1.16 22.41 -18.63
C ASN A 113 -0.55 23.69 -19.22
N LEU A 114 0.21 24.46 -18.45
CA LEU A 114 0.83 25.73 -18.88
C LEU A 114 2.22 25.56 -19.51
N THR A 115 2.84 24.38 -19.49
CA THR A 115 4.05 24.14 -20.31
C THR A 115 3.67 23.86 -21.77
N PRO A 116 4.35 24.49 -22.76
CA PRO A 116 5.80 24.37 -22.89
C PRO A 116 6.53 25.69 -23.15
N VAL A 117 7.51 26.03 -22.31
CA VAL A 117 8.71 26.74 -22.76
C VAL A 117 9.88 26.22 -21.92
N MET A 118 10.60 25.24 -22.47
CA MET A 118 12.02 25.11 -22.14
C MET A 118 12.68 26.42 -22.59
N ALA A 119 13.23 27.16 -21.64
CA ALA A 119 14.24 28.19 -21.90
C ALA A 119 15.58 27.66 -21.39
#